data_AF-A0A2I1GUK8-F1
#
_entry.id   AF-A0A2I1GUK8-F1
#
_cell.length_a   1.000
_cell.length_b   1.000
_cell.length_c   1.000
_cell.angle_alpha   90.00
_cell.angle_beta   90.00
_cell.angle_gamma   90.00
#
_symmetry.space_group_name_H-M   'P 1'
#
loop_
_entity.id
_entity.type
_entity.pdbx_description
1 polymer ?
#
loop_
_entity_poly.entity_id
_entity_poly.type
_entity_poly.pdbx_seq_one_letter_code
_entity_poly.pdbx_strand_id
1 'polypeptide(L)'
;MFLQLARQDLSNLQEFNILGAWSFTSESLRQFLMCSKAPIRTLSIDNCFFTDDHLDVVVHCLQNTLKTLRLRLHIRNRLNEESVIRAKGFVDVLEIENFDNYRFTPSILTLE
;
A
#
# COMPACT_ATOMS: atom_id res chain seq x y z
N MET A 1 8.62 1.26 13.37
CA MET A 1 7.44 0.39 13.53
C MET A 1 7.56 -0.92 12.76
N PHE A 2 7.75 -0.92 11.44
CA PHE A 2 7.89 -2.17 10.66
C PHE A 2 8.92 -3.16 11.20
N LEU A 3 10.10 -2.67 11.61
CA LEU A 3 11.14 -3.50 12.23
C LEU A 3 10.72 -4.15 13.56
N GLN A 4 9.83 -3.54 14.33
CA GLN A 4 9.33 -4.12 15.58
C GLN A 4 8.27 -5.20 15.30
N LEU A 5 7.38 -4.94 14.34
CA LEU A 5 6.37 -5.91 13.88
C LEU A 5 7.03 -7.12 13.22
N ALA A 6 8.11 -6.91 12.48
CA ALA A 6 8.88 -7.96 11.80
C ALA A 6 9.47 -9.02 12.75
N ARG A 7 9.60 -8.71 14.04
CA ARG A 7 10.15 -9.62 15.08
C ARG A 7 9.07 -10.41 15.81
N GLN A 8 7.79 -10.15 15.52
CA GLN A 8 6.67 -10.87 16.11
C GLN A 8 6.41 -12.16 15.34
N ASP A 9 5.79 -13.14 16.01
CA ASP A 9 5.21 -14.29 15.33
C ASP A 9 3.91 -13.85 14.64
N LEU A 10 3.95 -13.78 13.30
CA LEU A 10 2.83 -13.38 12.45
C LEU A 10 2.41 -14.55 11.53
N SER A 11 2.64 -15.79 11.95
CA SER A 11 2.36 -17.01 11.17
C SER A 11 0.89 -17.18 10.77
N ASN A 12 -0.05 -16.52 11.45
CA ASN A 12 -1.48 -16.54 11.14
C ASN A 12 -1.99 -15.24 10.49
N LEU A 13 -1.11 -14.27 10.22
CA LEU A 13 -1.50 -12.98 9.66
C LEU A 13 -1.81 -13.11 8.16
N GLN A 14 -3.10 -13.23 7.83
CA GLN A 14 -3.58 -13.35 6.45
C GLN A 14 -4.03 -12.02 5.85
N GLU A 15 -4.47 -11.08 6.68
CA GLU A 15 -4.90 -9.75 6.25
C GLU A 15 -4.03 -8.69 6.91
N PHE A 16 -3.51 -7.78 6.10
CA PHE A 16 -2.70 -6.67 6.58
C PHE A 16 -3.18 -5.36 5.96
N ASN A 17 -3.64 -4.44 6.81
CA ASN A 17 -4.20 -3.16 6.40
C ASN A 17 -3.33 -2.03 6.96
N ILE A 18 -2.80 -1.18 6.08
CA ILE A 18 -2.07 0.03 6.45
C ILE A 18 -2.95 1.22 6.10
N LEU A 19 -3.42 1.90 7.15
CA LEU A 19 -4.41 2.97 7.04
C LEU A 19 -3.83 4.30 7.54
N GLY A 20 -4.20 5.38 6.86
CA GLY A 20 -3.89 6.75 7.26
C GLY A 20 -2.65 7.31 6.57
N ALA A 21 -2.31 8.56 6.91
CA ALA A 21 -1.25 9.34 6.29
C ALA A 21 0.16 8.90 6.73
N TRP A 22 0.47 7.61 6.54
CA TRP A 22 1.77 7.05 6.90
C TRP A 22 2.74 7.20 5.74
N SER A 23 3.98 7.54 6.09
CA SER A 23 5.12 7.55 5.19
C SER A 23 6.11 6.50 5.64
N PHE A 24 6.46 5.60 4.75
CA PHE A 24 7.46 4.57 4.95
C PHE A 24 8.28 4.41 3.68
N THR A 25 9.45 3.78 3.79
CA THR A 25 10.30 3.48 2.63
C THR A 25 9.99 2.08 2.11
N SER A 26 10.19 1.87 0.82
CA SER A 26 10.07 0.55 0.18
C SER A 26 10.97 -0.48 0.86
N GLU A 27 12.20 -0.11 1.25
CA GLU A 27 13.11 -0.97 2.00
C GLU A 27 12.57 -1.35 3.39
N SER A 28 11.94 -0.43 4.11
CA SER A 28 11.36 -0.75 5.43
C SER A 28 10.18 -1.72 5.32
N LEU A 29 9.39 -1.60 4.25
CA LEU A 29 8.32 -2.57 3.93
C LEU A 29 8.92 -3.92 3.54
N ARG A 30 9.97 -3.94 2.71
CA ARG A 30 10.68 -5.16 2.29
C ARG A 30 11.20 -5.93 3.49
N GLN A 31 11.88 -5.24 4.41
CA GLN A 31 12.40 -5.85 5.64
C GLN A 31 11.27 -6.49 6.47
N PHE A 32 10.15 -5.80 6.61
CA PHE A 32 8.98 -6.37 7.30
C PHE A 32 8.45 -7.64 6.63
N LEU A 33 8.20 -7.60 5.32
CA LEU A 33 7.62 -8.74 4.61
C LEU A 33 8.58 -9.94 4.58
N MET A 34 9.88 -9.73 4.39
CA MET A 34 10.87 -10.81 4.37
C MET A 34 11.13 -11.41 5.76
N CYS A 35 11.15 -10.59 6.81
CA CYS A 35 11.44 -11.07 8.17
C CYS A 35 10.23 -11.72 8.84
N SER A 36 9.04 -11.12 8.70
CA SER A 36 7.82 -11.66 9.31
C SER A 36 7.41 -13.01 8.72
N LYS A 37 7.67 -13.21 7.40
CA LYS A 37 7.22 -14.38 6.63
C LYS A 37 5.72 -14.67 6.82
N ALA A 38 4.94 -13.62 7.10
CA ALA A 38 3.51 -13.72 7.30
C ALA A 38 2.83 -14.20 6.00
N PRO A 39 1.89 -15.16 6.06
CA PRO A 39 1.18 -15.67 4.89
C PRO A 39 0.06 -14.71 4.45
N ILE A 40 0.43 -13.47 4.14
CA ILE A 40 -0.52 -12.40 3.79
C ILE A 40 -1.19 -12.73 2.47
N ARG A 41 -2.51 -12.86 2.51
CA ARG A 41 -3.41 -13.07 1.37
C ARG A 41 -4.06 -11.78 0.91
N THR A 42 -4.29 -10.83 1.81
CA THR A 42 -4.89 -9.54 1.50
C THR A 42 -4.04 -8.42 2.07
N LEU A 43 -3.62 -7.51 1.21
CA LEU A 43 -2.92 -6.28 1.58
C LEU A 43 -3.77 -5.08 1.15
N SER A 44 -4.09 -4.21 2.10
CA SER A 44 -4.74 -2.93 1.82
C SER A 44 -3.86 -1.76 2.26
N ILE A 45 -3.67 -0.81 1.35
CA ILE A 45 -2.97 0.45 1.60
C ILE A 45 -3.96 1.59 1.35
N ASP A 46 -4.22 2.41 2.35
CA ASP A 46 -5.12 3.55 2.25
C ASP A 46 -4.44 4.82 2.76
N ASN A 47 -4.45 5.86 1.93
CA ASN A 47 -3.98 7.21 2.25
C ASN A 47 -2.49 7.27 2.64
N CYS A 48 -1.68 6.29 2.21
CA CYS A 48 -0.24 6.27 2.45
C CYS A 48 0.55 6.82 1.25
N PHE A 49 1.79 7.26 1.51
CA PHE A 49 2.75 7.45 0.43
C PHE A 49 3.20 6.09 -0.09
N PHE A 50 2.80 5.75 -1.32
CA PHE A 50 3.06 4.47 -1.96
C PHE A 50 3.47 4.73 -3.41
N THR A 51 4.57 4.12 -3.84
CA THR A 51 5.21 4.34 -5.16
C THR A 51 5.42 3.02 -5.86
N ASP A 52 5.87 3.05 -7.12
CA ASP A 52 6.24 1.86 -7.88
C ASP A 52 7.25 0.97 -7.14
N ASP A 53 8.25 1.56 -6.47
CA ASP A 53 9.22 0.80 -5.65
C ASP A 53 8.53 0.01 -4.53
N HIS A 54 7.47 0.55 -3.93
CA HIS A 54 6.69 -0.16 -2.92
C HIS A 54 5.90 -1.30 -3.55
N LEU A 55 5.31 -1.07 -4.73
CA LEU A 55 4.57 -2.09 -5.46
C LEU A 55 5.48 -3.26 -5.84
N ASP A 56 6.67 -3.00 -6.37
CA ASP A 56 7.64 -4.02 -6.75
C ASP A 56 8.07 -4.85 -5.53
N VAL A 57 8.26 -4.22 -4.36
CA VAL A 57 8.54 -4.93 -3.10
C VAL A 57 7.38 -5.86 -2.70
N VAL A 58 6.13 -5.38 -2.77
CA VAL A 58 4.93 -6.17 -2.44
C VAL A 58 4.84 -7.39 -3.36
N VAL A 59 4.95 -7.17 -4.68
CA VAL A 59 4.89 -8.23 -5.68
C VAL A 59 6.01 -9.23 -5.43
N HIS A 60 7.25 -8.79 -5.26
CA HIS A 60 8.40 -9.68 -5.08
C HIS A 60 8.29 -10.53 -3.80
N CYS A 61 7.92 -9.91 -2.68
CA CYS A 61 7.90 -10.59 -1.39
C CYS A 61 6.68 -11.50 -1.22
N LEU A 62 5.53 -11.13 -1.82
CA LEU A 62 4.25 -11.80 -1.56
C LEU A 62 3.66 -12.51 -2.79
N GLN A 63 4.35 -12.58 -3.93
CA GLN A 63 3.88 -13.26 -5.16
C GLN A 63 3.28 -14.66 -4.95
N ASN A 64 3.72 -15.40 -3.92
CA ASN A 64 3.26 -16.76 -3.67
C ASN A 64 2.03 -16.85 -2.74
N THR A 65 1.70 -15.78 -2.02
CA THR A 65 0.66 -15.78 -0.98
C THR A 65 -0.43 -14.75 -1.22
N LEU A 66 -0.09 -13.60 -1.80
CA LEU A 66 -1.00 -12.48 -1.98
C LEU A 66 -2.04 -12.82 -3.04
N LYS A 67 -3.30 -12.68 -2.68
CA LYS A 67 -4.45 -12.87 -3.56
C LYS A 67 -5.17 -11.57 -3.87
N THR A 68 -5.18 -10.64 -2.93
CA THR A 68 -5.89 -9.38 -3.06
C THR A 68 -4.99 -8.22 -2.68
N LEU A 69 -4.82 -7.27 -3.61
CA LEU A 69 -4.15 -6.00 -3.37
C LEU A 69 -5.14 -4.85 -3.57
N ARG A 70 -5.33 -4.05 -2.52
CA ARG A 70 -6.19 -2.86 -2.54
C ARG A 70 -5.36 -1.62 -2.27
N LEU A 71 -5.35 -0.69 -3.20
CA LEU A 71 -4.61 0.56 -3.11
C LEU A 71 -5.57 1.73 -3.23
N ARG A 72 -5.72 2.52 -2.17
CA ARG A 72 -6.41 3.80 -2.20
C ARG A 72 -5.38 4.91 -2.02
N LEU A 73 -4.98 5.52 -3.12
CA LEU A 73 -3.83 6.41 -3.21
C LEU A 73 -4.24 7.84 -3.51
N HIS A 74 -3.46 8.82 -3.05
CA HIS A 74 -3.64 10.20 -3.47
C HIS A 74 -3.32 10.34 -4.96
N ILE A 75 -4.07 11.15 -5.71
CA ILE A 75 -3.93 11.30 -7.18
C ILE A 75 -2.52 11.70 -7.64
N ARG A 76 -1.75 12.37 -6.78
CA ARG A 76 -0.35 12.75 -7.02
C ARG A 76 0.64 11.58 -6.91
N ASN A 77 0.24 10.47 -6.33
CA ASN A 77 1.05 9.26 -6.13
C ASN A 77 0.63 8.16 -7.11
N ARG A 78 0.19 8.55 -8.32
CA ARG A 78 -0.25 7.59 -9.34
C ARG A 78 0.92 6.69 -9.74
N LEU A 79 0.68 5.38 -9.73
CA LEU A 79 1.64 4.36 -10.14
C LEU A 79 1.78 4.31 -11.66
N ASN A 80 2.94 3.86 -12.13
CA ASN A 80 3.16 3.58 -13.55
C ASN A 80 2.23 2.46 -14.02
N GLU A 81 1.62 2.64 -15.19
CA GLU A 81 0.74 1.66 -15.82
C GLU A 81 1.44 0.31 -16.03
N GLU A 82 2.71 0.29 -16.44
CA GLU A 82 3.45 -0.96 -16.63
C GLU A 82 3.62 -1.73 -15.32
N SER A 83 3.90 -1.05 -14.21
CA SER A 83 4.02 -1.67 -12.89
C SER A 83 2.69 -2.25 -12.42
N VAL A 84 1.59 -1.54 -12.67
CA VAL A 84 0.22 -2.00 -12.37
C VAL A 84 -0.13 -3.24 -13.18
N ILE A 85 0.20 -3.28 -14.48
CA ILE A 85 -0.03 -4.44 -15.34
C ILE A 85 0.76 -5.64 -14.83
N ARG A 86 2.04 -5.46 -14.47
CA ARG A 86 2.84 -6.53 -13.88
C ARG A 86 2.20 -7.05 -12.60
N ALA A 87 1.86 -6.16 -11.66
CA ALA A 87 1.25 -6.55 -10.38
C ALA A 87 -0.06 -7.32 -10.55
N LYS A 88 -0.90 -6.93 -11.52
CA LYS A 88 -2.15 -7.62 -11.85
C LYS A 88 -1.93 -9.08 -12.26
N GLY A 89 -0.77 -9.42 -12.83
CA GLY A 89 -0.43 -10.81 -13.17
C GLY A 89 -0.15 -11.72 -11.97
N PHE A 90 0.06 -11.16 -10.77
CA PHE A 90 0.44 -11.91 -9.57
C PHE A 90 -0.68 -12.04 -8.52
N VAL A 91 -1.77 -11.28 -8.67
CA VAL A 91 -2.89 -11.28 -7.72
C VAL A 91 -4.18 -11.65 -8.42
N ASP A 92 -5.09 -12.29 -7.68
CA ASP A 92 -6.41 -12.66 -8.19
C ASP A 92 -7.29 -11.39 -8.31
N VAL A 93 -7.10 -10.42 -7.40
CA VAL A 93 -7.84 -9.16 -7.34
C VAL A 93 -6.87 -7.99 -7.13
N LEU A 94 -6.92 -7.02 -8.04
CA LEU A 94 -6.23 -5.73 -7.93
C LEU A 94 -7.25 -4.59 -8.01
N GLU A 95 -7.39 -3.85 -6.92
CA GLU A 95 -8.25 -2.66 -6.82
C GLU A 95 -7.36 -1.44 -6.60
N ILE A 96 -7.47 -0.43 -7.46
CA ILE A 96 -6.75 0.84 -7.32
C ILE A 96 -7.75 1.98 -7.42
N GLU A 97 -7.90 2.73 -6.34
CA GLU A 97 -8.70 3.95 -6.26
C GLU A 97 -7.74 5.14 -6.07
N ASN A 98 -7.92 6.20 -6.86
CA ASN A 98 -7.19 7.45 -6.65
C ASN A 98 -8.15 8.49 -6.09
N PHE A 99 -7.78 9.14 -5.00
CA PHE A 99 -8.58 10.22 -4.38
C PHE A 99 -7.84 11.55 -4.43
N ASP A 100 -8.61 12.62 -4.36
CA ASP A 100 -8.11 14.00 -4.30
C ASP A 100 -8.65 14.68 -3.04
N ASN A 101 -7.76 15.27 -2.23
CA ASN A 101 -8.10 15.91 -0.97
C ASN A 101 -8.58 17.37 -1.12
N TYR A 102 -8.78 17.89 -2.33
CA TYR A 102 -9.34 19.23 -2.53
C TYR A 102 -10.85 19.29 -2.22
N ARG A 103 -11.21 19.20 -0.93
CA ARG A 103 -12.43 19.84 -0.39
C ARG A 103 -12.16 20.47 0.97
N PHE A 104 -12.45 21.78 1.03
CA PHE A 104 -12.50 22.72 2.18
C PHE A 104 -11.23 23.51 2.54
N THR A 105 -10.94 24.54 1.75
CA THR A 105 -10.86 25.89 2.34
C THR A 105 -12.15 26.62 1.99
N PRO A 106 -13.02 26.97 2.95
CA PRO A 106 -14.04 27.96 2.68
C PRO A 106 -13.30 29.29 2.52
N SER A 107 -13.05 29.69 1.28
CA SER A 107 -12.78 31.10 1.00
C SER A 107 -14.06 31.86 1.35
N ILE A 108 -14.15 32.37 2.57
CA ILE A 108 -15.10 33.41 2.91
C ILE A 108 -14.71 34.60 2.04
N LEU A 109 -15.38 34.77 0.90
CA LEU A 109 -15.44 36.04 0.21
C LEU A 109 -16.36 36.93 1.05
N THR A 110 -15.80 37.63 2.03
CA THR A 110 -16.39 38.87 2.51
C THR A 110 -16.14 39.92 1.43
N LEU A 111 -17.18 40.20 0.64
CA LEU A 111 -17.27 41.44 -0.11
C LEU A 111 -17.68 42.54 0.89
N GLU A 112 -16.80 43.50 1.10
CA GLU A 112 -17.16 44.83 1.62
C GLU A 112 -17.81 45.67 0.51
#